data_AF-A0A7S2JJ17-F1
#
_entry.id   AF-A0A7S2JJ17-F1
#
_cell.length_a   1.000
_cell.length_b   1.000
_cell.length_c   1.000
_cell.angle_alpha   90.00
_cell.angle_beta   90.00
_cell.angle_gamma   90.00
#
_symmetry.space_group_name_H-M   'P 1'
#
loop_
_entity.id
_entity.type
_entity.pdbx_description
1 polymer ?
#
loop_
_entity_poly.entity_id
_entity_poly.type
_entity_poly.pdbx_seq_one_letter_code
_entity_poly.pdbx_strand_id
1 'polypeptide(L)'
;KEKEKEKEKAQSEEAKRRQAEDEKRRSEDARRKQEEEQRRKAEEDKRKIEELRKKQEEETQRRAAEEAKRREDEAKSHRNAAEQRRVEQKSTLAIRRVIQKVRVATPENFEELKKELQDVLAQELENCGSQKQRMTEESDKGMEQARARIEQINLARQKEVEKREEEERQKREADNRVRELVQELARLIDGAEAAAAQVQQTASPLEDNADLSVEDVERTARSVEDAGLDAKLKTKACTDFILLRGPEMKDPGPAVPGQPSEMKQTLARLLQRINECTRTAEGAVMTARGKKNHAVRRAAAREGIKEMEALFNKYDRDRDGLLSKMEVERFARSEYKFVIPEEALSRMWRNMVEDGQRGVPLDRFQWLRMAIGTAREMQRDLKRREERIEKESVLASMKADLQERIREAVKAVDEADKDLGKCEKQVQPLNAKAKTMPAPDMLALADETDAGIKEAKVSVMAARKQIDVLSEGIDERFAVELRSFLGAETKTLEIRMGRMDSRLSRVMNLSSRFREQASKKRGAELERLRSLALRVIRYNQRAKGLDKHELFKSFDTNGDGEIDQDEFIAWFSEADKEIKDLDA
;
A
#
# COMPACT_ATOMS: atom_id res chain seq x y z
N LYS A 1 -156.07 94.95 67.19
CA LYS A 1 -156.60 93.79 67.93
C LYS A 1 -158.10 93.78 67.74
N GLU A 2 -158.74 92.62 67.84
CA GLU A 2 -160.09 92.32 67.31
C GLU A 2 -160.15 92.35 65.77
N LYS A 3 -160.84 91.43 65.09
CA LYS A 3 -161.33 90.06 65.45
C LYS A 3 -161.54 89.33 64.10
N GLU A 4 -161.19 88.06 63.86
CA GLU A 4 -161.39 86.80 64.60
C GLU A 4 -162.88 86.44 64.83
N LYS A 5 -163.32 85.28 64.31
CA LYS A 5 -164.74 84.94 63.96
C LYS A 5 -165.37 85.97 62.98
N GLU A 6 -166.53 85.76 62.36
CA GLU A 6 -167.32 84.54 62.08
C GLU A 6 -167.54 84.54 60.54
N LYS A 7 -166.90 83.75 59.68
CA LYS A 7 -166.01 82.57 59.75
C LYS A 7 -166.60 81.21 60.17
N GLU A 8 -167.75 81.12 60.84
CA GLU A 8 -168.23 79.83 61.40
C GLU A 8 -169.50 79.30 60.72
N LYS A 9 -170.49 80.13 60.38
CA LYS A 9 -171.68 79.67 59.62
C LYS A 9 -171.40 79.21 58.19
N ALA A 10 -170.19 79.44 57.67
CA ALA A 10 -169.66 78.79 56.48
C ALA A 10 -169.65 77.25 56.56
N GLN A 11 -169.69 76.65 57.76
CA GLN A 11 -169.56 75.20 57.93
C GLN A 11 -170.84 74.40 57.62
N SER A 12 -172.04 74.96 57.82
CA SER A 12 -173.28 74.16 57.80
C SER A 12 -173.68 73.69 56.39
N GLU A 13 -173.27 74.41 55.34
CA GLU A 13 -173.47 73.96 53.95
C GLU A 13 -172.53 72.80 53.56
N GLU A 14 -171.43 72.60 54.27
CA GLU A 14 -170.38 71.64 53.89
C GLU A 14 -170.82 70.17 54.09
N ALA A 15 -171.66 69.90 55.10
CA ALA A 15 -172.04 68.53 55.46
C ALA A 15 -172.98 67.87 54.43
N LYS A 16 -173.96 68.61 53.90
CA LYS A 16 -174.98 68.06 52.98
C LYS A 16 -174.41 67.51 51.67
N ARG A 17 -173.28 68.04 51.19
CA ARG A 17 -172.63 67.55 49.97
C ARG A 17 -171.86 66.25 50.16
N ARG A 18 -171.26 66.02 51.33
CA ARG A 18 -170.28 64.93 51.52
C ARG A 18 -170.89 63.52 51.52
N GLN A 19 -172.13 63.32 51.94
CA GLN A 19 -172.71 61.97 52.05
C GLN A 19 -173.28 61.41 50.73
N ALA A 20 -173.88 62.24 49.87
CA ALA A 20 -174.51 61.77 48.63
C ALA A 20 -173.50 61.28 47.57
N GLU A 21 -172.27 61.81 47.57
CA GLU A 21 -171.22 61.38 46.64
C GLU A 21 -170.53 60.08 47.05
N ASP A 22 -170.42 59.79 48.35
CA ASP A 22 -169.53 58.74 48.86
C ASP A 22 -170.08 57.33 48.64
N GLU A 23 -171.41 57.16 48.66
CA GLU A 23 -172.05 55.85 48.54
C GLU A 23 -172.17 55.40 47.07
N LYS A 24 -172.49 56.32 46.16
CA LYS A 24 -172.55 56.07 44.71
C LYS A 24 -171.17 55.70 44.13
N ARG A 25 -170.10 56.28 44.68
CA ARG A 25 -168.72 55.95 44.31
C ARG A 25 -168.29 54.53 44.71
N ARG A 26 -168.92 53.88 45.70
CA ARG A 26 -168.45 52.57 46.20
C ARG A 26 -168.94 51.37 45.38
N SER A 27 -170.12 51.43 44.77
CA SER A 27 -170.69 50.26 44.05
C SER A 27 -170.17 50.09 42.62
N GLU A 28 -169.97 51.16 41.86
CA GLU A 28 -169.42 51.08 40.49
C GLU A 28 -167.93 50.73 40.48
N ASP A 29 -167.18 51.23 41.46
CA ASP A 29 -165.74 51.02 41.61
C ASP A 29 -165.41 49.56 41.97
N ALA A 30 -166.34 48.85 42.63
CA ALA A 30 -166.18 47.44 42.98
C ALA A 30 -166.19 46.51 41.74
N ARG A 31 -167.10 46.74 40.78
CA ARG A 31 -167.29 45.78 39.67
C ARG A 31 -166.37 46.03 38.47
N ARG A 32 -165.93 47.28 38.22
CA ARG A 32 -164.86 47.57 37.25
C ARG A 32 -163.54 46.86 37.61
N LYS A 33 -163.18 46.85 38.90
CA LYS A 33 -161.96 46.18 39.40
C LYS A 33 -161.95 44.67 39.13
N GLN A 34 -163.11 44.02 39.13
CA GLN A 34 -163.20 42.56 39.00
C GLN A 34 -162.95 42.05 37.56
N GLU A 35 -163.33 42.82 36.54
CA GLU A 35 -163.19 42.41 35.13
C GLU A 35 -161.82 42.82 34.55
N GLU A 36 -161.24 43.93 35.02
CA GLU A 36 -159.85 44.33 34.69
C GLU A 36 -158.81 43.32 35.21
N GLU A 37 -159.08 42.69 36.36
CA GLU A 37 -158.22 41.63 36.92
C GLU A 37 -158.18 40.36 36.04
N GLN A 38 -159.30 39.99 35.39
CA GLN A 38 -159.34 38.84 34.48
C GLN A 38 -158.49 39.09 33.22
N ARG A 39 -158.49 40.32 32.67
CA ARG A 39 -157.64 40.66 31.52
C ARG A 39 -156.15 40.63 31.85
N ARG A 40 -155.74 41.10 33.03
CA ARG A 40 -154.32 41.09 33.44
C ARG A 40 -153.70 39.70 33.48
N LYS A 41 -154.39 38.71 34.06
CA LYS A 41 -153.86 37.34 34.20
C LYS A 41 -153.60 36.67 32.85
N ALA A 42 -154.46 36.88 31.86
CA ALA A 42 -154.29 36.32 30.51
C ALA A 42 -153.09 36.89 29.73
N GLU A 43 -152.65 38.11 30.06
CA GLU A 43 -151.50 38.74 29.38
C GLU A 43 -150.15 38.32 30.02
N GLU A 44 -150.10 38.14 31.34
CA GLU A 44 -148.88 37.71 32.05
C GLU A 44 -148.39 36.32 31.63
N ASP A 45 -149.30 35.34 31.50
CA ASP A 45 -148.89 33.97 31.20
C ASP A 45 -148.36 33.79 29.77
N LYS A 46 -148.83 34.60 28.81
CA LYS A 46 -148.25 34.62 27.45
C LYS A 46 -146.82 35.18 27.43
N ARG A 47 -146.53 36.23 28.21
CA ARG A 47 -145.18 36.84 28.26
C ARG A 47 -144.13 35.88 28.82
N LYS A 48 -144.48 35.08 29.84
CA LYS A 48 -143.56 34.09 30.46
C LYS A 48 -143.06 33.02 29.47
N ILE A 49 -143.92 32.58 28.55
CA ILE A 49 -143.58 31.54 27.56
C ILE A 49 -142.54 32.05 26.55
N GLU A 50 -142.67 33.31 26.11
CA GLU A 50 -141.73 33.90 25.15
C GLU A 50 -140.36 34.20 25.79
N GLU A 51 -140.34 34.68 27.04
CA GLU A 51 -139.11 35.01 27.76
C GLU A 51 -138.23 33.78 28.06
N LEU A 52 -138.85 32.64 28.40
CA LEU A 52 -138.15 31.37 28.63
C LEU A 52 -137.42 30.87 27.37
N ARG A 53 -138.04 31.01 26.20
CA ARG A 53 -137.47 30.54 24.93
C ARG A 53 -136.25 31.37 24.51
N LYS A 54 -136.29 32.70 24.67
CA LYS A 54 -135.15 33.58 24.37
C LYS A 54 -133.91 33.26 25.22
N LYS A 55 -134.08 32.94 26.51
CA LYS A 55 -132.96 32.66 27.41
C LYS A 55 -132.15 31.40 27.04
N GLN A 56 -132.78 30.37 26.45
CA GLN A 56 -132.07 29.16 26.02
C GLN A 56 -131.22 29.35 24.74
N GLU A 57 -131.70 30.15 23.78
CA GLU A 57 -130.96 30.44 22.55
C GLU A 57 -129.74 31.35 22.82
N GLU A 58 -129.84 32.29 23.76
CA GLU A 58 -128.74 33.21 24.08
C GLU A 58 -127.58 32.55 24.84
N GLU A 59 -127.85 31.63 25.77
CA GLU A 59 -126.78 30.94 26.53
C GLU A 59 -125.94 30.00 25.62
N THR A 60 -126.59 29.30 24.69
CA THR A 60 -125.91 28.35 23.79
C THR A 60 -124.97 29.05 22.80
N GLN A 61 -125.36 30.20 22.26
CA GLN A 61 -124.48 31.01 21.41
C GLN A 61 -123.26 31.56 22.17
N ARG A 62 -123.45 31.96 23.44
CA ARG A 62 -122.40 32.60 24.23
C ARG A 62 -121.24 31.65 24.54
N ARG A 63 -121.52 30.38 24.88
CA ARG A 63 -120.49 29.36 25.14
C ARG A 63 -119.68 29.00 23.89
N ALA A 64 -120.32 28.92 22.72
CA ALA A 64 -119.64 28.57 21.46
C ALA A 64 -118.65 29.66 21.00
N ALA A 65 -118.96 30.94 21.22
CA ALA A 65 -118.10 32.06 20.83
C ALA A 65 -116.81 32.16 21.69
N GLU A 66 -116.89 31.79 22.98
CA GLU A 66 -115.77 31.92 23.91
C GLU A 66 -114.68 30.86 23.68
N GLU A 67 -115.06 29.61 23.41
CA GLU A 67 -114.08 28.53 23.14
C GLU A 67 -113.34 28.73 21.80
N ALA A 68 -114.03 29.23 20.77
CA ALA A 68 -113.42 29.51 19.47
C ALA A 68 -112.29 30.56 19.57
N LYS A 69 -112.52 31.64 20.34
CA LYS A 69 -111.57 32.75 20.46
C LYS A 69 -110.27 32.33 21.15
N ARG A 70 -110.36 31.49 22.19
CA ARG A 70 -109.21 31.03 22.96
C ARG A 70 -108.22 30.18 22.14
N ARG A 71 -108.72 29.33 21.22
CA ARG A 71 -107.87 28.54 20.32
C ARG A 71 -107.12 29.40 19.30
N GLU A 72 -107.69 30.52 18.88
CA GLU A 72 -107.07 31.41 17.89
C GLU A 72 -105.89 32.19 18.47
N ASP A 73 -106.00 32.67 19.70
CA ASP A 73 -104.96 33.43 20.40
C ASP A 73 -103.75 32.55 20.77
N GLU A 74 -103.98 31.32 21.25
CA GLU A 74 -102.90 30.36 21.57
C GLU A 74 -102.12 29.96 20.29
N ALA A 75 -102.82 29.75 19.16
CA ALA A 75 -102.20 29.43 17.88
C ALA A 75 -101.38 30.60 17.28
N LYS A 76 -101.82 31.85 17.48
CA LYS A 76 -101.05 33.05 17.08
C LYS A 76 -99.76 33.18 17.89
N SER A 77 -99.83 33.00 19.21
CA SER A 77 -98.66 33.10 20.10
C SER A 77 -97.55 32.11 19.72
N HIS A 78 -97.90 30.84 19.49
CA HIS A 78 -96.91 29.81 19.13
C HIS A 78 -96.30 30.02 17.74
N ARG A 79 -97.04 30.60 16.77
CA ARG A 79 -96.48 30.92 15.44
C ARG A 79 -95.45 32.05 15.52
N ASN A 80 -95.76 33.11 16.26
CA ASN A 80 -94.87 34.28 16.37
C ASN A 80 -93.54 33.92 17.05
N ALA A 81 -93.57 33.12 18.13
CA ALA A 81 -92.37 32.66 18.82
C ALA A 81 -91.50 31.70 17.98
N ALA A 82 -92.11 30.88 17.12
CA ALA A 82 -91.39 30.00 16.21
C ALA A 82 -90.67 30.78 15.09
N GLU A 83 -91.29 31.84 14.58
CA GLU A 83 -90.72 32.66 13.51
C GLU A 83 -89.54 33.51 14.01
N GLN A 84 -89.64 34.12 15.20
CA GLN A 84 -88.52 34.84 15.81
C GLN A 84 -87.28 33.94 15.98
N ARG A 85 -87.46 32.71 16.47
CA ARG A 85 -86.35 31.74 16.62
C ARG A 85 -85.73 31.34 15.28
N ARG A 86 -86.52 31.27 14.19
CA ARG A 86 -86.00 31.02 12.84
C ARG A 86 -85.15 32.16 12.32
N VAL A 87 -85.57 33.41 12.55
CA VAL A 87 -84.80 34.60 12.18
C VAL A 87 -83.48 34.64 12.96
N GLU A 88 -83.52 34.51 14.30
CA GLU A 88 -82.30 34.48 15.14
C GLU A 88 -81.29 33.42 14.68
N GLN A 89 -81.75 32.19 14.38
CA GLN A 89 -80.87 31.11 13.92
C GLN A 89 -80.28 31.37 12.52
N LYS A 90 -81.07 31.94 11.59
CA LYS A 90 -80.62 32.26 10.23
C LYS A 90 -79.51 33.31 10.24
N SER A 91 -79.70 34.40 10.99
CA SER A 91 -78.75 35.50 11.13
C SER A 91 -77.46 35.05 11.83
N THR A 92 -77.57 34.23 12.87
CA THR A 92 -76.42 33.63 13.58
C THR A 92 -75.57 32.76 12.64
N LEU A 93 -76.21 31.94 11.79
CA LEU A 93 -75.50 31.10 10.81
C LEU A 93 -74.86 31.90 9.68
N ALA A 94 -75.44 33.03 9.27
CA ALA A 94 -74.86 33.93 8.28
C ALA A 94 -73.52 34.51 8.77
N ILE A 95 -73.52 35.09 9.99
CA ILE A 95 -72.32 35.65 10.63
C ILE A 95 -71.23 34.58 10.77
N ARG A 96 -71.55 33.40 11.34
CA ARG A 96 -70.56 32.35 11.58
C ARG A 96 -69.90 31.81 10.29
N ARG A 97 -70.61 31.80 9.16
CA ARG A 97 -70.01 31.43 7.86
C ARG A 97 -68.92 32.41 7.42
N VAL A 98 -69.13 33.72 7.61
CA VAL A 98 -68.13 34.72 7.23
C VAL A 98 -66.93 34.71 8.21
N ILE A 99 -67.17 34.52 9.51
CA ILE A 99 -66.11 34.28 10.50
C ILE A 99 -65.22 33.09 10.07
N GLN A 100 -65.81 32.00 9.58
CA GLN A 100 -65.04 30.84 9.11
C GLN A 100 -64.20 31.15 7.86
N LYS A 101 -64.70 31.95 6.90
CA LYS A 101 -63.88 32.43 5.77
C LYS A 101 -62.68 33.24 6.24
N VAL A 102 -62.93 34.23 7.12
CA VAL A 102 -61.90 35.15 7.65
C VAL A 102 -60.76 34.39 8.33
N ARG A 103 -61.05 33.36 9.13
CA ARG A 103 -60.05 32.53 9.83
C ARG A 103 -59.06 31.78 8.90
N VAL A 104 -59.35 31.68 7.60
CA VAL A 104 -58.49 31.02 6.60
C VAL A 104 -58.03 32.00 5.51
N ALA A 105 -58.16 33.32 5.75
CA ALA A 105 -57.73 34.34 4.80
C ALA A 105 -56.21 34.29 4.52
N THR A 106 -55.86 34.54 3.27
CA THR A 106 -54.47 34.83 2.84
C THR A 106 -54.17 36.32 3.04
N PRO A 107 -52.88 36.73 3.07
CA PRO A 107 -52.51 38.15 3.19
C PRO A 107 -53.14 39.04 2.12
N GLU A 108 -53.35 38.51 0.92
CA GLU A 108 -53.92 39.22 -0.23
C GLU A 108 -55.44 39.48 -0.07
N ASN A 109 -56.20 38.54 0.53
CA ASN A 109 -57.67 38.59 0.54
C ASN A 109 -58.27 38.99 1.91
N PHE A 110 -57.44 39.24 2.92
CA PHE A 110 -57.89 39.46 4.29
C PHE A 110 -58.71 40.74 4.48
N GLU A 111 -58.32 41.84 3.84
CA GLU A 111 -58.99 43.13 4.04
C GLU A 111 -60.40 43.16 3.41
N GLU A 112 -60.61 42.42 2.30
CA GLU A 112 -61.93 42.21 1.71
C GLU A 112 -62.83 41.35 2.60
N LEU A 113 -62.32 40.21 3.11
CA LEU A 113 -63.06 39.30 3.98
C LEU A 113 -63.41 39.93 5.34
N LYS A 114 -62.53 40.78 5.87
CA LYS A 114 -62.77 41.61 7.05
C LYS A 114 -63.91 42.58 6.83
N LYS A 115 -63.97 43.22 5.66
CA LYS A 115 -65.08 44.12 5.29
C LYS A 115 -66.39 43.36 5.12
N GLU A 116 -66.36 42.20 4.44
CA GLU A 116 -67.51 41.28 4.34
C GLU A 116 -68.04 40.91 5.74
N LEU A 117 -67.16 40.64 6.70
CA LEU A 117 -67.54 40.32 8.08
C LEU A 117 -68.17 41.52 8.80
N GLN A 118 -67.61 42.72 8.66
CA GLN A 118 -68.17 43.93 9.26
C GLN A 118 -69.54 44.29 8.69
N ASP A 119 -69.73 44.18 7.37
CA ASP A 119 -71.00 44.46 6.70
C ASP A 119 -72.09 43.43 7.10
N VAL A 120 -71.75 42.14 7.16
CA VAL A 120 -72.69 41.08 7.60
C VAL A 120 -73.01 41.17 9.09
N LEU A 121 -72.05 41.55 9.94
CA LEU A 121 -72.35 41.88 11.34
C LEU A 121 -73.30 43.07 11.42
N ALA A 122 -73.04 44.19 10.73
CA ALA A 122 -73.90 45.37 10.79
C ALA A 122 -75.36 45.07 10.39
N GLN A 123 -75.58 44.16 9.45
CA GLN A 123 -76.92 43.79 8.96
C GLN A 123 -77.63 42.74 9.83
N GLU A 124 -76.93 41.72 10.31
CA GLU A 124 -77.57 40.53 10.92
C GLU A 124 -77.47 40.49 12.46
N LEU A 125 -76.61 41.32 13.08
CA LEU A 125 -76.34 41.30 14.51
C LEU A 125 -77.52 41.79 15.37
N GLU A 126 -78.44 42.58 14.81
CA GLU A 126 -79.69 42.96 15.50
C GLU A 126 -80.74 41.84 15.46
N ASN A 127 -80.78 41.09 14.36
CA ASN A 127 -81.67 39.94 14.16
C ASN A 127 -81.27 38.72 15.03
N CYS A 128 -80.04 38.68 15.54
CA CYS A 128 -79.53 37.60 16.40
C CYS A 128 -80.06 37.62 17.85
N GLY A 129 -80.78 38.66 18.28
CA GLY A 129 -81.46 38.73 19.58
C GLY A 129 -80.60 38.26 20.76
N SER A 130 -80.99 37.14 21.37
CA SER A 130 -80.32 36.56 22.55
C SER A 130 -78.86 36.11 22.32
N GLN A 131 -78.42 35.95 21.06
CA GLN A 131 -77.07 35.47 20.71
C GLN A 131 -76.10 36.59 20.29
N LYS A 132 -76.56 37.85 20.28
CA LYS A 132 -75.82 39.06 19.83
C LYS A 132 -74.38 39.11 20.35
N GLN A 133 -74.20 39.05 21.67
CA GLN A 133 -72.89 39.20 22.33
C GLN A 133 -71.90 38.07 21.99
N ARG A 134 -72.37 36.82 21.86
CA ARG A 134 -71.52 35.67 21.49
C ARG A 134 -71.00 35.77 20.06
N MET A 135 -71.79 36.34 19.14
CA MET A 135 -71.36 36.51 17.75
C MET A 135 -70.30 37.59 17.58
N THR A 136 -70.32 38.64 18.39
CA THR A 136 -69.23 39.63 18.45
C THR A 136 -67.92 38.97 18.92
N GLU A 137 -67.95 38.23 20.03
CA GLU A 137 -66.77 37.55 20.57
C GLU A 137 -66.20 36.45 19.64
N GLU A 138 -67.06 35.69 18.95
CA GLU A 138 -66.62 34.73 17.93
C GLU A 138 -65.98 35.42 16.72
N SER A 139 -66.46 36.61 16.35
CA SER A 139 -65.91 37.42 15.26
C SER A 139 -64.52 37.96 15.61
N ASP A 140 -64.37 38.58 16.78
CA ASP A 140 -63.10 39.19 17.20
C ASP A 140 -61.99 38.12 17.30
N LYS A 141 -62.28 36.96 17.90
CA LYS A 141 -61.36 35.80 17.93
C LYS A 141 -61.06 35.24 16.54
N GLY A 142 -62.02 35.30 15.62
CA GLY A 142 -61.81 34.94 14.22
C GLY A 142 -60.84 35.88 13.50
N MET A 143 -60.98 37.17 13.75
CA MET A 143 -60.12 38.24 13.24
C MET A 143 -58.69 38.15 13.78
N GLU A 144 -58.51 37.90 15.08
CA GLU A 144 -57.19 37.72 15.70
C GLU A 144 -56.44 36.51 15.13
N GLN A 145 -57.11 35.36 15.00
CA GLN A 145 -56.50 34.15 14.43
C GLN A 145 -56.09 34.32 12.97
N ALA A 146 -56.87 35.07 12.19
CA ALA A 146 -56.52 35.42 10.82
C ALA A 146 -55.27 36.31 10.76
N ARG A 147 -55.20 37.37 11.59
CA ARG A 147 -54.03 38.27 11.68
C ARG A 147 -52.74 37.50 12.04
N ALA A 148 -52.79 36.67 13.08
CA ALA A 148 -51.63 35.90 13.54
C ALA A 148 -51.12 34.92 12.45
N ARG A 149 -52.03 34.31 11.68
CA ARG A 149 -51.67 33.43 10.56
C ARG A 149 -51.02 34.19 9.40
N ILE A 150 -51.52 35.38 9.08
CA ILE A 150 -50.97 36.26 8.04
C ILE A 150 -49.56 36.73 8.40
N GLU A 151 -49.33 37.09 9.67
CA GLU A 151 -48.00 37.47 10.17
C GLU A 151 -46.99 36.32 10.04
N GLN A 152 -47.37 35.09 10.41
CA GLN A 152 -46.52 33.91 10.20
C GLN A 152 -46.21 33.63 8.72
N ILE A 153 -47.20 33.79 7.83
CA ILE A 153 -47.00 33.61 6.38
C ILE A 153 -46.03 34.66 5.83
N ASN A 154 -46.15 35.92 6.26
CA ASN A 154 -45.27 36.99 5.82
C ASN A 154 -43.83 36.80 6.34
N LEU A 155 -43.66 36.40 7.60
CA LEU A 155 -42.34 36.08 8.18
C LEU A 155 -41.68 34.89 7.47
N ALA A 156 -42.45 33.88 7.07
CA ALA A 156 -41.95 32.75 6.29
C ALA A 156 -41.52 33.18 4.88
N ARG A 157 -42.35 33.96 4.16
CA ARG A 157 -42.02 34.53 2.85
C ARG A 157 -40.75 35.39 2.91
N GLN A 158 -40.58 36.23 3.94
CA GLN A 158 -39.38 37.04 4.13
C GLN A 158 -38.12 36.17 4.29
N LYS A 159 -38.15 35.15 5.16
CA LYS A 159 -37.00 34.25 5.36
C LYS A 159 -36.66 33.39 4.14
N GLU A 160 -37.65 33.05 3.31
CA GLU A 160 -37.44 32.33 2.06
C GLU A 160 -36.78 33.22 1.00
N VAL A 161 -37.20 34.49 0.90
CA VAL A 161 -36.56 35.48 0.02
C VAL A 161 -35.13 35.80 0.50
N GLU A 162 -34.93 36.04 1.79
CA GLU A 162 -33.60 36.32 2.38
C GLU A 162 -32.62 35.17 2.12
N LYS A 163 -33.03 33.92 2.38
CA LYS A 163 -32.22 32.74 2.04
C LYS A 163 -31.89 32.65 0.55
N ARG A 164 -32.87 32.91 -0.32
CA ARG A 164 -32.67 32.87 -1.77
C ARG A 164 -31.72 33.96 -2.25
N GLU A 165 -31.80 35.16 -1.68
CA GLU A 165 -30.86 36.25 -1.96
C GLU A 165 -29.45 35.94 -1.45
N GLU A 166 -29.30 35.32 -0.27
CA GLU A 166 -28.01 34.83 0.22
C GLU A 166 -27.42 33.71 -0.66
N GLU A 167 -28.22 32.72 -1.05
CA GLU A 167 -27.80 31.63 -1.95
C GLU A 167 -27.43 32.16 -3.34
N GLU A 168 -28.20 33.10 -3.91
CA GLU A 168 -27.85 33.77 -5.16
C GLU A 168 -26.60 34.64 -5.03
N ARG A 169 -26.37 35.30 -3.88
CA ARG A 169 -25.15 36.09 -3.64
C ARG A 169 -23.93 35.18 -3.51
N GLN A 170 -23.99 34.12 -2.71
CA GLN A 170 -22.91 33.14 -2.57
C GLN A 170 -22.56 32.50 -3.91
N LYS A 171 -23.58 32.14 -4.72
CA LYS A 171 -23.37 31.61 -6.07
C LYS A 171 -22.69 32.62 -7.01
N ARG A 172 -23.12 33.88 -7.03
CA ARG A 172 -22.46 34.94 -7.81
C ARG A 172 -21.03 35.22 -7.34
N GLU A 173 -20.78 35.22 -6.04
CA GLU A 173 -19.43 35.37 -5.49
C GLU A 173 -18.52 34.20 -5.87
N ALA A 174 -19.02 32.96 -5.88
CA ALA A 174 -18.28 31.78 -6.34
C ALA A 174 -18.01 31.83 -7.85
N ASP A 175 -19.04 32.10 -8.67
CA ASP A 175 -18.91 32.24 -10.13
C ASP A 175 -17.89 33.34 -10.52
N ASN A 176 -17.84 34.44 -9.77
CA ASN A 176 -16.86 35.51 -10.00
C ASN A 176 -15.44 35.09 -9.61
N ARG A 177 -15.23 34.43 -8.46
CA ARG A 177 -13.90 33.90 -8.06
C ARG A 177 -13.37 32.89 -9.07
N VAL A 178 -14.21 31.99 -9.57
CA VAL A 178 -13.83 31.02 -10.62
C VAL A 178 -13.46 31.75 -11.92
N ARG A 179 -14.20 32.79 -12.32
CA ARG A 179 -13.86 33.63 -13.48
C ARG A 179 -12.50 34.32 -13.32
N GLU A 180 -12.22 34.89 -12.16
CA GLU A 180 -10.94 35.56 -11.86
C GLU A 180 -9.76 34.58 -11.95
N LEU A 181 -9.87 33.40 -11.32
CA LEU A 181 -8.85 32.34 -11.39
C LEU A 181 -8.62 31.83 -12.83
N VAL A 182 -9.68 31.69 -13.63
CA VAL A 182 -9.57 31.30 -15.04
C VAL A 182 -8.92 32.40 -15.90
N GLN A 183 -9.17 33.67 -15.61
CA GLN A 183 -8.50 34.80 -16.28
C GLN A 183 -7.02 34.91 -15.89
N GLU A 184 -6.68 34.66 -14.62
CA GLU A 184 -5.29 34.62 -14.15
C GLU A 184 -4.52 33.47 -14.82
N LEU A 185 -5.10 32.27 -14.86
CA LEU A 185 -4.52 31.14 -15.58
C LEU A 185 -4.36 31.43 -17.08
N ALA A 186 -5.34 32.09 -17.72
CA ALA A 186 -5.22 32.48 -19.12
C ALA A 186 -4.02 33.40 -19.36
N ARG A 187 -3.81 34.43 -18.51
CA ARG A 187 -2.64 35.33 -18.62
C ARG A 187 -1.31 34.61 -18.43
N LEU A 188 -1.23 33.66 -17.49
CA LEU A 188 -0.02 32.85 -17.31
C LEU A 188 0.27 32.00 -18.56
N ILE A 189 -0.76 31.43 -19.17
CA ILE A 189 -0.66 30.64 -20.41
C ILE A 189 -0.25 31.52 -21.60
N ASP A 190 -0.83 32.70 -21.76
CA ASP A 190 -0.44 33.65 -22.81
C ASP A 190 1.06 34.05 -22.67
N GLY A 191 1.55 34.20 -21.43
CA GLY A 191 2.97 34.40 -21.14
C GLY A 191 3.87 33.20 -21.48
N ALA A 192 3.38 31.97 -21.25
CA ALA A 192 4.08 30.74 -21.64
C ALA A 192 4.08 30.54 -23.17
N GLU A 193 2.99 30.88 -23.86
CA GLU A 193 2.89 30.88 -25.32
C GLU A 193 3.86 31.88 -25.96
N ALA A 194 3.93 33.11 -25.43
CA ALA A 194 4.88 34.11 -25.90
C ALA A 194 6.33 33.63 -25.76
N ALA A 195 6.66 32.96 -24.66
CA ALA A 195 7.98 32.37 -24.46
C ALA A 195 8.25 31.20 -25.42
N ALA A 196 7.28 30.29 -25.61
CA ALA A 196 7.41 29.19 -26.57
C ALA A 196 7.57 29.70 -28.02
N ALA A 197 6.86 30.75 -28.40
CA ALA A 197 7.03 31.43 -29.69
C ALA A 197 8.42 32.08 -29.82
N GLN A 198 8.98 32.65 -28.75
CA GLN A 198 10.35 33.15 -28.73
C GLN A 198 11.39 32.03 -28.90
N VAL A 199 11.15 30.84 -28.34
CA VAL A 199 11.98 29.63 -28.62
C VAL A 199 11.92 29.27 -30.09
N GLN A 200 10.73 29.28 -30.72
CA GLN A 200 10.61 29.00 -32.16
C GLN A 200 11.29 30.06 -33.04
N GLN A 201 11.14 31.36 -32.73
CA GLN A 201 11.80 32.43 -33.48
C GLN A 201 13.34 32.37 -33.36
N THR A 202 13.86 32.03 -32.18
CA THR A 202 15.31 31.83 -31.98
C THR A 202 15.82 30.51 -32.59
N ALA A 203 14.95 29.51 -32.77
CA ALA A 203 15.28 28.24 -33.40
C ALA A 203 15.13 28.22 -34.93
N SER A 204 14.32 29.11 -35.52
CA SER A 204 14.13 29.21 -36.98
C SER A 204 15.45 29.30 -37.78
N PRO A 205 16.47 30.08 -37.37
CA PRO A 205 17.78 30.08 -38.04
C PRO A 205 18.53 28.74 -37.98
N LEU A 206 18.13 27.79 -37.14
CA LEU A 206 18.69 26.44 -37.07
C LEU A 206 17.88 25.42 -37.87
N GLU A 207 16.61 25.72 -38.18
CA GLU A 207 15.75 24.87 -39.02
C GLU A 207 16.14 25.03 -40.49
N ASP A 208 16.28 26.28 -40.95
CA ASP A 208 16.79 26.59 -42.28
C ASP A 208 18.18 25.99 -42.48
N ASN A 209 18.38 25.28 -43.60
CA ASN A 209 19.67 24.70 -43.97
C ASN A 209 20.61 25.75 -44.60
N ALA A 210 20.67 26.94 -44.00
CA ALA A 210 21.75 27.87 -44.27
C ALA A 210 23.08 27.28 -43.77
N ASP A 211 24.17 27.48 -44.51
CA ASP A 211 25.52 27.11 -44.06
C ASP A 211 26.02 28.10 -42.98
N LEU A 212 25.38 28.08 -41.81
CA LEU A 212 25.85 28.81 -40.64
C LEU A 212 27.21 28.29 -40.19
N SER A 213 28.08 29.20 -39.75
CA SER A 213 29.35 28.82 -39.16
C SER A 213 29.16 28.03 -37.86
N VAL A 214 30.18 27.28 -37.44
CA VAL A 214 30.13 26.49 -36.20
C VAL A 214 29.87 27.41 -34.99
N GLU A 215 30.46 28.62 -35.00
CA GLU A 215 30.27 29.63 -33.96
C GLU A 215 28.85 30.23 -33.96
N ASP A 216 28.27 30.45 -35.14
CA ASP A 216 26.89 30.94 -35.26
C ASP A 216 25.87 29.87 -34.83
N VAL A 217 26.10 28.60 -35.17
CA VAL A 217 25.28 27.47 -34.70
C VAL A 217 25.38 27.33 -33.18
N GLU A 218 26.57 27.43 -32.61
CA GLU A 218 26.73 27.40 -31.15
C GLU A 218 26.07 28.57 -30.45
N ARG A 219 26.24 29.80 -30.95
CA ARG A 219 25.64 31.01 -30.38
C ARG A 219 24.11 30.92 -30.40
N THR A 220 23.54 30.56 -31.56
CA THR A 220 22.09 30.42 -31.72
C THR A 220 21.54 29.27 -30.88
N ALA A 221 22.23 28.12 -30.82
CA ALA A 221 21.81 27.00 -29.98
C ALA A 221 21.79 27.36 -28.49
N ARG A 222 22.76 28.15 -27.98
CA ARG A 222 22.73 28.66 -26.61
C ARG A 222 21.53 29.58 -26.37
N SER A 223 21.25 30.52 -27.28
CA SER A 223 20.07 31.39 -27.19
C SER A 223 18.75 30.61 -27.19
N VAL A 224 18.65 29.52 -27.95
CA VAL A 224 17.48 28.61 -27.93
C VAL A 224 17.40 27.82 -26.62
N GLU A 225 18.53 27.37 -26.06
CA GLU A 225 18.57 26.71 -24.74
C GLU A 225 18.12 27.67 -23.63
N ASP A 226 18.58 28.92 -23.64
CA ASP A 226 18.20 29.94 -22.65
C ASP A 226 16.71 30.34 -22.77
N ALA A 227 16.22 30.59 -23.98
CA ALA A 227 14.79 30.82 -24.22
C ALA A 227 13.93 29.59 -23.83
N GLY A 228 14.46 28.38 -24.05
CA GLY A 228 13.81 27.12 -23.66
C GLY A 228 13.69 26.95 -22.15
N LEU A 229 14.66 27.46 -21.38
CA LEU A 229 14.59 27.50 -19.92
C LEU A 229 13.51 28.48 -19.43
N ASP A 230 13.42 29.68 -20.01
CA ASP A 230 12.37 30.65 -19.69
C ASP A 230 10.96 30.11 -20.01
N ALA A 231 10.76 29.53 -21.20
CA ALA A 231 9.51 28.88 -21.57
C ALA A 231 9.14 27.73 -20.59
N LYS A 232 10.12 26.92 -20.18
CA LYS A 232 9.93 25.85 -19.20
C LYS A 232 9.58 26.37 -17.80
N LEU A 233 10.15 27.50 -17.36
CA LEU A 233 9.80 28.12 -16.08
C LEU A 233 8.36 28.66 -16.09
N LYS A 234 7.95 29.34 -17.16
CA LYS A 234 6.58 29.84 -17.33
C LYS A 234 5.55 28.71 -17.43
N THR A 235 5.88 27.64 -18.14
CA THR A 235 5.04 26.42 -18.26
C THR A 235 4.88 25.71 -16.90
N LYS A 236 5.94 25.67 -16.09
CA LYS A 236 5.87 25.21 -14.69
C LYS A 236 4.94 26.08 -13.86
N ALA A 237 5.05 27.40 -13.93
CA ALA A 237 4.15 28.31 -13.21
C ALA A 237 2.66 28.07 -13.57
N CYS A 238 2.34 27.83 -14.85
CA CYS A 238 0.98 27.43 -15.25
C CYS A 238 0.55 26.09 -14.62
N THR A 239 1.45 25.10 -14.59
CA THR A 239 1.19 23.76 -14.02
C THR A 239 0.99 23.83 -12.51
N ASP A 240 1.84 24.57 -11.80
CA ASP A 240 1.79 24.76 -10.35
C ASP A 240 0.53 25.55 -9.94
N PHE A 241 0.12 26.54 -10.73
CA PHE A 241 -1.15 27.25 -10.54
C PHE A 241 -2.36 26.30 -10.66
N ILE A 242 -2.34 25.40 -11.65
CA ILE A 242 -3.39 24.37 -11.81
C ILE A 242 -3.37 23.36 -10.67
N LEU A 243 -2.21 22.96 -10.16
CA LEU A 243 -2.13 22.06 -9.01
C LEU A 243 -2.67 22.69 -7.74
N LEU A 244 -2.35 23.96 -7.48
CA LEU A 244 -2.75 24.68 -6.27
C LEU A 244 -4.20 25.16 -6.30
N ARG A 245 -4.66 25.72 -7.43
CA ARG A 245 -5.99 26.35 -7.58
C ARG A 245 -6.99 25.53 -8.41
N GLY A 246 -6.55 24.43 -9.02
CA GLY A 246 -7.40 23.55 -9.82
C GLY A 246 -8.63 23.00 -9.08
N PRO A 247 -8.58 22.65 -7.79
CA PRO A 247 -9.77 22.25 -7.04
C PRO A 247 -10.81 23.37 -6.94
N GLU A 248 -10.37 24.62 -6.68
CA GLU A 248 -11.24 25.81 -6.61
C GLU A 248 -11.87 26.15 -7.98
N MET A 249 -11.14 25.90 -9.08
CA MET A 249 -11.66 26.06 -10.45
C MET A 249 -12.57 24.91 -10.95
N LYS A 250 -12.67 23.79 -10.20
CA LYS A 250 -13.38 22.58 -10.66
C LYS A 250 -14.84 22.54 -10.22
N ASP A 251 -15.28 23.50 -9.42
CA ASP A 251 -16.64 23.57 -8.89
C ASP A 251 -17.59 24.32 -9.83
N PRO A 252 -18.54 23.61 -10.44
CA PRO A 252 -19.87 24.16 -10.67
C PRO A 252 -20.88 23.41 -9.80
N GLY A 253 -21.80 24.19 -9.23
CA GLY A 253 -23.04 23.69 -8.63
C GLY A 253 -23.87 22.81 -9.59
N PRO A 254 -24.96 22.21 -9.09
CA PRO A 254 -25.52 20.95 -9.58
C PRO A 254 -25.63 20.86 -11.11
N ALA A 255 -25.01 19.81 -11.66
CA ALA A 255 -24.96 19.57 -13.09
C ALA A 255 -26.37 19.39 -13.67
N VAL A 256 -26.76 20.27 -14.60
CA VAL A 256 -27.88 19.99 -15.51
C VAL A 256 -27.46 18.82 -16.41
N PRO A 257 -28.21 17.71 -16.46
CA PRO A 257 -27.83 16.55 -17.28
C PRO A 257 -27.76 16.92 -18.77
N GLY A 258 -26.58 16.78 -19.37
CA GLY A 258 -26.39 16.87 -20.83
C GLY A 258 -25.57 18.05 -21.36
N GLN A 259 -25.19 19.03 -20.54
CA GLN A 259 -24.28 20.11 -20.96
C GLN A 259 -23.00 20.16 -20.11
N PRO A 260 -21.80 20.00 -20.70
CA PRO A 260 -20.56 20.32 -20.02
C PRO A 260 -20.50 21.85 -19.85
N SER A 261 -20.63 22.33 -18.61
CA SER A 261 -20.49 23.75 -18.24
C SER A 261 -19.32 24.40 -18.97
N GLU A 262 -19.53 25.55 -19.62
CA GLU A 262 -18.54 26.22 -20.49
C GLU A 262 -17.15 26.31 -19.85
N MET A 263 -17.08 26.61 -18.55
CA MET A 263 -15.83 26.66 -17.77
C MET A 263 -14.99 25.38 -17.81
N LYS A 264 -15.62 24.20 -17.84
CA LYS A 264 -14.89 22.92 -17.97
C LYS A 264 -14.30 22.74 -19.37
N GLN A 265 -14.97 23.27 -20.40
CA GLN A 265 -14.44 23.28 -21.76
C GLN A 265 -13.29 24.28 -21.89
N THR A 266 -13.41 25.47 -21.29
CA THR A 266 -12.34 26.47 -21.22
C THR A 266 -11.11 25.92 -20.50
N LEU A 267 -11.27 25.32 -19.31
CA LEU A 267 -10.16 24.73 -18.56
C LEU A 267 -9.47 23.59 -19.34
N ALA A 268 -10.23 22.73 -20.02
CA ALA A 268 -9.66 21.69 -20.90
C ALA A 268 -8.86 22.28 -22.07
N ARG A 269 -9.34 23.37 -22.67
CA ARG A 269 -8.63 24.09 -23.74
C ARG A 269 -7.34 24.76 -23.23
N LEU A 270 -7.36 25.34 -22.04
CA LEU A 270 -6.19 25.91 -21.38
C LEU A 270 -5.13 24.83 -21.06
N LEU A 271 -5.54 23.65 -20.58
CA LEU A 271 -4.65 22.50 -20.40
C LEU A 271 -4.01 22.03 -21.72
N GLN A 272 -4.78 22.02 -22.82
CA GLN A 272 -4.26 21.67 -24.14
C GLN A 272 -3.20 22.67 -24.61
N ARG A 273 -3.43 23.98 -24.44
CA ARG A 273 -2.46 25.05 -24.75
C ARG A 273 -1.13 24.87 -24.01
N ILE A 274 -1.15 24.58 -22.71
CA ILE A 274 0.06 24.32 -21.89
C ILE A 274 0.88 23.14 -22.45
N ASN A 275 0.21 22.02 -22.74
CA ASN A 275 0.87 20.84 -23.29
C ASN A 275 1.48 21.10 -24.67
N GLU A 276 0.80 21.91 -25.50
CA GLU A 276 1.31 22.32 -26.81
C GLU A 276 2.54 23.23 -26.69
N CYS A 277 2.52 24.23 -25.80
CA CYS A 277 3.69 25.07 -25.49
C CYS A 277 4.90 24.26 -25.03
N THR A 278 4.66 23.27 -24.17
CA THR A 278 5.71 22.37 -23.68
C THR A 278 6.34 21.62 -24.85
N ARG A 279 5.49 21.03 -25.72
CA ARG A 279 5.94 20.23 -26.86
C ARG A 279 6.70 21.05 -27.90
N THR A 280 6.25 22.27 -28.21
CA THR A 280 6.92 23.13 -29.20
C THR A 280 8.26 23.65 -28.67
N ALA A 281 8.32 24.12 -27.42
CA ALA A 281 9.55 24.58 -26.79
C ALA A 281 10.59 23.45 -26.64
N GLU A 282 10.20 22.28 -26.12
CA GLU A 282 11.12 21.15 -25.96
C GLU A 282 11.57 20.58 -27.32
N GLY A 283 10.68 20.55 -28.33
CA GLY A 283 11.02 20.15 -29.70
C GLY A 283 12.10 21.05 -30.34
N ALA A 284 11.91 22.37 -30.26
CA ALA A 284 12.87 23.34 -30.78
C ALA A 284 14.25 23.26 -30.10
N VAL A 285 14.29 23.10 -28.76
CA VAL A 285 15.54 22.88 -28.00
C VAL A 285 16.24 21.59 -28.43
N MET A 286 15.50 20.51 -28.67
CA MET A 286 16.09 19.24 -29.13
C MET A 286 16.64 19.34 -30.55
N THR A 287 15.96 20.04 -31.46
CA THR A 287 16.47 20.35 -32.81
C THR A 287 17.76 21.17 -32.75
N ALA A 288 17.80 22.21 -31.92
CA ALA A 288 18.98 23.06 -31.73
C ALA A 288 20.19 22.26 -31.21
N ARG A 289 19.97 21.36 -30.23
CA ARG A 289 21.00 20.43 -29.73
C ARG A 289 21.49 19.46 -30.82
N GLY A 290 20.58 18.95 -31.65
CA GLY A 290 20.92 18.10 -32.79
C GLY A 290 21.83 18.83 -33.79
N LYS A 291 21.46 20.06 -34.18
CA LYS A 291 22.23 20.90 -35.11
C LYS A 291 23.60 21.29 -34.52
N LYS A 292 23.67 21.66 -33.23
CA LYS A 292 24.93 21.90 -32.48
C LYS A 292 25.85 20.68 -32.52
N ASN A 293 25.34 19.49 -32.17
CA ASN A 293 26.11 18.25 -32.21
C ASN A 293 26.60 17.90 -33.63
N HIS A 294 25.78 18.16 -34.65
CA HIS A 294 26.18 17.99 -36.05
C HIS A 294 27.29 18.98 -36.46
N ALA A 295 27.17 20.26 -36.08
CA ALA A 295 28.19 21.28 -36.35
C ALA A 295 29.53 20.96 -35.67
N VAL A 296 29.53 20.57 -34.39
CA VAL A 296 30.73 20.13 -33.65
C VAL A 296 31.37 18.90 -34.31
N ARG A 297 30.58 17.90 -34.73
CA ARG A 297 31.10 16.74 -35.47
C ARG A 297 31.69 17.13 -36.84
N ARG A 298 31.04 18.05 -37.57
CA ARG A 298 31.52 18.57 -38.87
C ARG A 298 32.82 19.38 -38.70
N ALA A 299 32.96 20.13 -37.61
CA ALA A 299 34.18 20.85 -37.24
C ALA A 299 35.33 19.88 -36.95
N ALA A 300 35.11 18.92 -36.05
CA ALA A 300 36.11 17.90 -35.70
C ALA A 300 36.52 17.04 -36.92
N ALA A 301 35.57 16.70 -37.81
CA ALA A 301 35.86 16.01 -39.06
C ALA A 301 36.71 16.87 -40.01
N ARG A 302 36.43 18.17 -40.12
CA ARG A 302 37.23 19.11 -40.93
C ARG A 302 38.65 19.28 -40.39
N GLU A 303 38.82 19.43 -39.08
CA GLU A 303 40.17 19.48 -38.48
C GLU A 303 40.92 18.17 -38.68
N GLY A 304 40.26 17.01 -38.48
CA GLY A 304 40.86 15.71 -38.78
C GLY A 304 41.25 15.54 -40.25
N ILE A 305 40.49 16.11 -41.19
CA ILE A 305 40.84 16.14 -42.63
C ILE A 305 42.04 17.07 -42.89
N LYS A 306 42.09 18.27 -42.30
CA LYS A 306 43.27 19.15 -42.39
C LYS A 306 44.53 18.49 -41.82
N GLU A 307 44.42 17.77 -40.70
CA GLU A 307 45.53 17.00 -40.12
C GLU A 307 45.97 15.87 -41.05
N MET A 308 45.03 15.17 -41.70
CA MET A 308 45.34 14.19 -42.74
C MET A 308 46.06 14.81 -43.93
N GLU A 309 45.56 15.93 -44.46
CA GLU A 309 46.12 16.66 -45.59
C GLU A 309 47.52 17.18 -45.26
N ALA A 310 47.72 17.78 -44.09
CA ALA A 310 49.03 18.23 -43.63
C ALA A 310 50.02 17.07 -43.47
N LEU A 311 49.55 15.91 -43.00
CA LEU A 311 50.37 14.70 -42.90
C LEU A 311 50.66 14.10 -44.28
N PHE A 312 49.71 14.09 -45.20
CA PHE A 312 49.89 13.65 -46.59
C PHE A 312 50.93 14.52 -47.29
N ASN A 313 50.75 15.84 -47.28
CA ASN A 313 51.64 16.84 -47.88
C ASN A 313 53.05 16.89 -47.25
N LYS A 314 53.23 16.32 -46.05
CA LYS A 314 54.56 16.15 -45.41
C LYS A 314 55.34 14.98 -46.02
N TYR A 315 54.64 13.97 -46.55
CA TYR A 315 55.24 12.74 -47.08
C TYR A 315 55.23 12.65 -48.61
N ASP A 316 54.28 13.29 -49.28
CA ASP A 316 54.28 13.61 -50.71
C ASP A 316 55.39 14.65 -51.00
N ARG A 317 56.51 14.20 -51.59
CA ARG A 317 57.68 15.07 -51.82
C ARG A 317 57.73 15.69 -53.20
N ASP A 318 57.20 15.03 -54.22
CA ASP A 318 57.11 15.52 -55.59
C ASP A 318 55.85 16.37 -55.83
N ARG A 319 54.89 16.37 -54.89
CA ARG A 319 53.64 17.14 -54.91
C ARG A 319 52.74 16.74 -56.08
N ASP A 320 52.74 15.46 -56.41
CA ASP A 320 51.89 14.90 -57.46
C ASP A 320 50.48 14.52 -56.96
N GLY A 321 50.25 14.57 -55.64
CA GLY A 321 48.98 14.21 -55.00
C GLY A 321 48.78 12.71 -54.78
N LEU A 322 49.81 11.88 -54.97
CA LEU A 322 49.77 10.42 -54.94
C LEU A 322 50.98 9.84 -54.19
N LEU A 323 50.80 9.32 -52.97
CA LEU A 323 51.91 8.74 -52.21
C LEU A 323 52.49 7.50 -52.91
N SER A 324 53.75 7.61 -53.36
CA SER A 324 54.48 6.52 -54.01
C SER A 324 54.87 5.41 -53.02
N LYS A 325 55.22 4.21 -53.52
CA LYS A 325 55.66 3.07 -52.66
C LYS A 325 56.77 3.46 -51.67
N MET A 326 57.74 4.25 -52.12
CA MET A 326 58.87 4.69 -51.30
C MET A 326 58.47 5.68 -50.20
N GLU A 327 57.43 6.49 -50.44
CA GLU A 327 56.90 7.44 -49.46
C GLU A 327 55.99 6.75 -48.45
N VAL A 328 55.19 5.77 -48.89
CA VAL A 328 54.45 4.86 -48.01
C VAL A 328 55.38 4.12 -47.06
N GLU A 329 56.51 3.60 -47.55
CA GLU A 329 57.55 3.01 -46.69
C GLU A 329 58.17 4.03 -45.73
N ARG A 330 58.50 5.24 -46.21
CA ARG A 330 59.05 6.31 -45.36
C ARG A 330 58.07 6.73 -44.27
N PHE A 331 56.79 6.83 -44.59
CA PHE A 331 55.69 7.12 -43.67
C PHE A 331 55.60 6.05 -42.57
N ALA A 332 55.54 4.76 -42.95
CA ALA A 332 55.50 3.66 -41.99
C ALA A 332 56.75 3.58 -41.10
N ARG A 333 57.93 3.82 -41.65
CA ARG A 333 59.20 3.84 -40.90
C ARG A 333 59.32 5.03 -39.95
N SER A 334 58.79 6.20 -40.30
CA SER A 334 58.91 7.42 -39.49
C SER A 334 57.82 7.54 -38.41
N GLU A 335 56.55 7.41 -38.78
CA GLU A 335 55.42 7.57 -37.85
C GLU A 335 55.21 6.31 -36.98
N TYR A 336 55.37 5.12 -37.56
CA TYR A 336 55.04 3.85 -36.89
C TYR A 336 56.25 3.01 -36.48
N LYS A 337 57.47 3.47 -36.80
CA LYS A 337 58.75 2.74 -36.63
C LYS A 337 58.69 1.32 -37.21
N PHE A 338 57.96 1.17 -38.32
CA PHE A 338 57.62 -0.12 -38.91
C PHE A 338 58.19 -0.25 -40.32
N VAL A 339 58.82 -1.39 -40.59
CA VAL A 339 59.24 -1.78 -41.93
C VAL A 339 58.16 -2.69 -42.48
N ILE A 340 57.42 -2.23 -43.48
CA ILE A 340 56.36 -3.03 -44.12
C ILE A 340 57.04 -4.20 -44.86
N PRO A 341 56.69 -5.47 -44.58
CA PRO A 341 57.17 -6.60 -45.39
C PRO A 341 56.70 -6.46 -46.84
N GLU A 342 57.55 -6.82 -47.82
CA GLU A 342 57.26 -6.64 -49.25
C GLU A 342 55.98 -7.36 -49.70
N GLU A 343 55.67 -8.51 -49.11
CA GLU A 343 54.41 -9.23 -49.35
C GLU A 343 53.19 -8.43 -48.85
N ALA A 344 53.27 -7.83 -47.65
CA ALA A 344 52.21 -6.99 -47.11
C ALA A 344 52.04 -5.72 -47.94
N LEU A 345 53.15 -5.07 -48.34
CA LEU A 345 53.14 -3.91 -49.23
C LEU A 345 52.49 -4.25 -50.59
N SER A 346 52.79 -5.43 -51.16
CA SER A 346 52.22 -5.90 -52.42
C SER A 346 50.72 -6.19 -52.32
N ARG A 347 50.27 -6.80 -51.21
CA ARG A 347 48.83 -7.01 -50.91
C ARG A 347 48.10 -5.67 -50.71
N MET A 348 48.72 -4.72 -50.02
CA MET A 348 48.18 -3.36 -49.84
C MET A 348 48.05 -2.64 -51.18
N TRP A 349 49.08 -2.69 -52.02
CA TRP A 349 49.10 -2.00 -53.32
C TRP A 349 47.99 -2.50 -54.25
N ARG A 350 47.80 -3.83 -54.33
CA ARG A 350 46.72 -4.47 -55.12
C ARG A 350 45.31 -3.99 -54.74
N ASN A 351 45.11 -3.60 -53.48
CA ASN A 351 43.80 -3.22 -52.95
C ASN A 351 43.57 -1.69 -52.91
N MET A 352 44.61 -0.87 -53.10
CA MET A 352 44.54 0.59 -52.92
C MET A 352 44.78 1.40 -54.19
N VAL A 353 45.44 0.82 -55.19
CA VAL A 353 45.83 1.51 -56.42
C VAL A 353 45.08 0.90 -57.59
N GLU A 354 44.30 1.72 -58.28
CA GLU A 354 43.52 1.32 -59.45
C GLU A 354 44.44 1.10 -60.67
N ASP A 355 44.05 0.20 -61.58
CA ASP A 355 44.88 -0.20 -62.72
C ASP A 355 45.26 1.00 -63.61
N GLY A 356 46.50 1.47 -63.46
CA GLY A 356 47.06 2.62 -64.17
C GLY A 356 47.61 3.73 -63.26
N GLN A 357 47.21 3.81 -61.99
CA GLN A 357 47.73 4.78 -61.04
C GLN A 357 49.11 4.35 -60.47
N ARG A 358 49.95 5.33 -60.09
CA ARG A 358 51.33 5.09 -59.61
C ARG A 358 51.56 5.36 -58.12
N GLY A 359 50.55 5.86 -57.41
CA GLY A 359 50.60 6.13 -55.97
C GLY A 359 49.21 6.09 -55.34
N VAL A 360 49.15 6.29 -54.02
CA VAL A 360 47.91 6.25 -53.23
C VAL A 360 47.36 7.67 -53.07
N PRO A 361 46.15 7.99 -53.57
CA PRO A 361 45.55 9.32 -53.43
C PRO A 361 45.11 9.61 -51.98
N LEU A 362 44.95 10.89 -51.67
CA LEU A 362 44.52 11.39 -50.34
C LEU A 362 43.26 10.68 -49.81
N ASP A 363 42.25 10.46 -50.66
CA ASP A 363 41.00 9.77 -50.30
C ASP A 363 41.21 8.34 -49.77
N ARG A 364 42.31 7.69 -50.19
CA ARG A 364 42.70 6.34 -49.77
C ARG A 364 43.75 6.36 -48.65
N PHE A 365 44.22 7.53 -48.20
CA PHE A 365 45.27 7.65 -47.17
C PHE A 365 44.84 7.07 -45.80
N GLN A 366 43.58 7.19 -45.42
CA GLN A 366 43.09 6.54 -44.18
C GLN A 366 43.05 5.01 -44.30
N TRP A 367 42.67 4.48 -45.47
CA TRP A 367 42.75 3.05 -45.76
C TRP A 367 44.21 2.54 -45.69
N LEU A 368 45.16 3.35 -46.19
CA LEU A 368 46.58 3.06 -46.06
C LEU A 368 47.02 2.98 -44.59
N ARG A 369 46.65 3.96 -43.75
CA ARG A 369 46.95 3.95 -42.30
C ARG A 369 46.37 2.72 -41.61
N MET A 370 45.12 2.36 -41.91
CA MET A 370 44.48 1.15 -41.38
C MET A 370 45.23 -0.12 -41.78
N ALA A 371 45.61 -0.26 -43.04
CA ALA A 371 46.30 -1.45 -43.53
C ALA A 371 47.75 -1.57 -43.03
N ILE A 372 48.47 -0.44 -42.83
CA ILE A 372 49.75 -0.43 -42.10
C ILE A 372 49.52 -0.92 -40.66
N GLY A 373 48.44 -0.51 -40.01
CA GLY A 373 48.00 -1.02 -38.70
C GLY A 373 47.81 -2.55 -38.71
N THR A 374 47.07 -3.07 -39.68
CA THR A 374 46.87 -4.52 -39.86
C THR A 374 48.19 -5.26 -40.08
N ALA A 375 49.08 -4.74 -40.95
CA ALA A 375 50.39 -5.35 -41.19
C ALA A 375 51.27 -5.39 -39.92
N ARG A 376 51.20 -4.34 -39.08
CA ARG A 376 51.89 -4.31 -37.77
C ARG A 376 51.38 -5.38 -36.82
N GLU A 377 50.06 -5.55 -36.72
CA GLU A 377 49.50 -6.61 -35.87
C GLU A 377 49.77 -8.01 -36.43
N MET A 378 49.73 -8.21 -37.75
CA MET A 378 50.11 -9.49 -38.35
C MET A 378 51.57 -9.86 -38.04
N GLN A 379 52.52 -8.92 -38.11
CA GLN A 379 53.92 -9.22 -37.75
C GLN A 379 54.08 -9.48 -36.24
N ARG A 380 53.33 -8.77 -35.39
CA ARG A 380 53.29 -9.06 -33.94
C ARG A 380 52.72 -10.44 -33.65
N ASP A 381 51.67 -10.84 -34.37
CA ASP A 381 51.02 -12.13 -34.17
C ASP A 381 51.89 -13.31 -34.65
N LEU A 382 52.63 -13.14 -35.75
CA LEU A 382 53.66 -14.09 -36.17
C LEU A 382 54.72 -14.29 -35.07
N LYS A 383 55.25 -13.21 -34.48
CA LYS A 383 56.21 -13.31 -33.36
C LYS A 383 55.60 -13.99 -32.12
N ARG A 384 54.39 -13.61 -31.71
CA ARG A 384 53.68 -14.29 -30.60
C ARG A 384 53.51 -15.78 -30.88
N ARG A 385 53.26 -16.16 -32.14
CA ARG A 385 53.09 -17.56 -32.55
C ARG A 385 54.43 -18.31 -32.53
N GLU A 386 55.52 -17.70 -32.99
CA GLU A 386 56.87 -18.26 -32.90
C GLU A 386 57.27 -18.47 -31.42
N GLU A 387 57.16 -17.43 -30.59
CA GLU A 387 57.40 -17.48 -29.14
C GLU A 387 56.54 -18.55 -28.44
N ARG A 388 55.27 -18.73 -28.87
CA ARG A 388 54.37 -19.75 -28.34
C ARG A 388 54.80 -21.16 -28.75
N ILE A 389 55.19 -21.37 -30.02
CA ILE A 389 55.66 -22.68 -30.51
C ILE A 389 56.98 -23.06 -29.82
N GLU A 390 57.91 -22.11 -29.66
CA GLU A 390 59.15 -22.32 -28.91
C GLU A 390 58.85 -22.68 -27.45
N LYS A 391 57.99 -21.91 -26.77
CA LYS A 391 57.53 -22.20 -25.41
C LYS A 391 56.89 -23.60 -25.31
N GLU A 392 55.98 -23.96 -26.20
CA GLU A 392 55.30 -25.25 -26.20
C GLU A 392 56.28 -26.41 -26.43
N SER A 393 57.27 -26.23 -27.31
CA SER A 393 58.33 -27.21 -27.58
C SER A 393 59.25 -27.43 -26.36
N VAL A 394 59.73 -26.34 -25.75
CA VAL A 394 60.59 -26.40 -24.54
C VAL A 394 59.82 -27.03 -23.36
N LEU A 395 58.56 -26.65 -23.16
CA LEU A 395 57.67 -27.26 -22.17
C LEU A 395 57.45 -28.75 -22.42
N ALA A 396 57.30 -29.18 -23.68
CA ALA A 396 57.11 -30.58 -24.03
C ALA A 396 58.37 -31.41 -23.70
N SER A 397 59.56 -30.91 -24.03
CA SER A 397 60.84 -31.55 -23.66
C SER A 397 60.97 -31.67 -22.14
N MET A 398 60.81 -30.56 -21.41
CA MET A 398 60.92 -30.56 -19.95
C MET A 398 59.89 -31.48 -19.27
N LYS A 399 58.66 -31.58 -19.81
CA LYS A 399 57.65 -32.53 -19.31
C LYS A 399 58.05 -33.99 -19.56
N ALA A 400 58.67 -34.29 -20.70
CA ALA A 400 59.17 -35.64 -20.99
C ALA A 400 60.30 -36.04 -20.02
N ASP A 401 61.28 -35.15 -19.79
CA ASP A 401 62.38 -35.37 -18.86
C ASP A 401 61.88 -35.59 -17.42
N LEU A 402 60.95 -34.75 -16.97
CA LEU A 402 60.31 -34.90 -15.66
C LEU A 402 59.48 -36.19 -15.56
N GLN A 403 58.79 -36.59 -16.64
CA GLN A 403 58.03 -37.85 -16.67
C GLN A 403 58.96 -39.07 -16.59
N GLU A 404 60.16 -39.03 -17.18
CA GLU A 404 61.16 -40.10 -17.01
C GLU A 404 61.65 -40.17 -15.57
N ARG A 405 62.03 -39.04 -14.96
CA ARG A 405 62.42 -38.97 -13.54
C ARG A 405 61.30 -39.47 -12.60
N ILE A 406 60.03 -39.16 -12.90
CA ILE A 406 58.87 -39.70 -12.17
C ILE A 406 58.81 -41.23 -12.29
N ARG A 407 59.03 -41.82 -13.49
CA ARG A 407 59.03 -43.29 -13.67
C ARG A 407 60.15 -43.98 -12.88
N GLU A 408 61.30 -43.33 -12.70
CA GLU A 408 62.36 -43.84 -11.82
C GLU A 408 61.92 -43.84 -10.35
N ALA A 409 61.35 -42.73 -9.88
CA ALA A 409 60.80 -42.64 -8.53
C ALA A 409 59.69 -43.68 -8.28
N VAL A 410 58.82 -43.95 -9.27
CA VAL A 410 57.81 -45.03 -9.20
C VAL A 410 58.46 -46.38 -8.91
N LYS A 411 59.55 -46.74 -9.61
CA LYS A 411 60.27 -48.01 -9.42
C LYS A 411 60.85 -48.11 -8.01
N ALA A 412 61.47 -47.05 -7.50
CA ALA A 412 62.02 -47.03 -6.14
C ALA A 412 60.92 -47.18 -5.07
N VAL A 413 59.75 -46.56 -5.27
CA VAL A 413 58.58 -46.76 -4.40
C VAL A 413 58.09 -48.21 -4.47
N ASP A 414 58.02 -48.83 -5.65
CA ASP A 414 57.63 -50.24 -5.81
C ASP A 414 58.61 -51.23 -5.18
N GLU A 415 59.91 -50.92 -5.17
CA GLU A 415 60.94 -51.72 -4.50
C GLU A 415 60.82 -51.63 -2.98
N ALA A 416 60.71 -50.41 -2.43
CA ALA A 416 60.47 -50.19 -1.01
C ALA A 416 59.15 -50.82 -0.52
N ASP A 417 58.11 -50.90 -1.37
CA ASP A 417 56.82 -51.53 -1.06
C ASP A 417 56.94 -53.07 -0.97
N LYS A 418 57.76 -53.67 -1.85
CA LYS A 418 58.10 -55.10 -1.78
C LYS A 418 58.88 -55.43 -0.51
N ASP A 419 59.88 -54.62 -0.14
CA ASP A 419 60.69 -54.84 1.07
C ASP A 419 59.86 -54.72 2.35
N LEU A 420 59.02 -53.69 2.43
CA LEU A 420 58.09 -53.53 3.54
C LEU A 420 57.07 -54.69 3.61
N GLY A 421 56.60 -55.18 2.45
CA GLY A 421 55.74 -56.35 2.35
C GLY A 421 56.40 -57.67 2.77
N LYS A 422 57.74 -57.80 2.68
CA LYS A 422 58.49 -58.93 3.30
C LYS A 422 58.47 -58.81 4.82
N CYS A 423 58.78 -57.63 5.34
CA CYS A 423 58.81 -57.36 6.79
C CYS A 423 57.45 -57.58 7.46
N GLU A 424 56.35 -57.14 6.81
CA GLU A 424 54.99 -57.38 7.31
C GLU A 424 54.67 -58.88 7.46
N LYS A 425 55.13 -59.73 6.52
CA LYS A 425 54.94 -61.18 6.58
C LYS A 425 55.77 -61.84 7.70
N GLN A 426 56.99 -61.36 7.96
CA GLN A 426 57.80 -61.82 9.10
C GLN A 426 57.16 -61.43 10.44
N VAL A 427 56.57 -60.23 10.52
CA VAL A 427 55.99 -59.68 11.76
C VAL A 427 54.60 -60.24 12.08
N GLN A 428 53.78 -60.57 11.08
CA GLN A 428 52.42 -61.11 11.26
C GLN A 428 52.32 -62.31 12.24
N PRO A 429 53.18 -63.36 12.17
CA PRO A 429 53.13 -64.49 13.11
C PRO A 429 53.72 -64.20 14.50
N LEU A 430 54.42 -63.09 14.73
CA LEU A 430 55.16 -62.85 15.98
C LEU A 430 54.27 -62.89 17.22
N ASN A 431 53.08 -62.28 17.19
CA ASN A 431 52.16 -62.27 18.33
C ASN A 431 51.62 -63.67 18.70
N ALA A 432 51.54 -64.59 17.72
CA ALA A 432 51.20 -66.00 17.98
C ALA A 432 52.42 -66.75 18.53
N LYS A 433 53.57 -66.64 17.85
CA LYS A 433 54.86 -67.22 18.28
C LYS A 433 55.28 -66.76 19.68
N ALA A 434 54.93 -65.53 20.08
CA ALA A 434 55.23 -64.98 21.40
C ALA A 434 54.65 -65.79 22.55
N LYS A 435 53.55 -66.51 22.32
CA LYS A 435 52.93 -67.37 23.34
C LYS A 435 53.71 -68.67 23.49
N THR A 436 54.10 -69.30 22.39
CA THR A 436 54.67 -70.66 22.37
C THR A 436 56.19 -70.74 22.46
N MET A 437 56.93 -69.75 21.96
CA MET A 437 58.41 -69.86 21.86
C MET A 437 59.13 -69.50 23.18
N PRO A 438 60.30 -70.10 23.46
CA PRO A 438 61.23 -69.69 24.52
C PRO A 438 61.74 -68.24 24.36
N ALA A 439 62.17 -67.62 25.47
CA ALA A 439 62.67 -66.25 25.44
C ALA A 439 63.94 -66.03 24.57
N PRO A 440 64.94 -66.94 24.53
CA PRO A 440 66.10 -66.80 23.64
C PRO A 440 65.71 -66.77 22.15
N ASP A 441 64.87 -67.72 21.72
CA ASP A 441 64.42 -67.83 20.32
C ASP A 441 63.57 -66.63 19.90
N MET A 442 62.78 -66.07 20.83
CA MET A 442 62.06 -64.81 20.60
C MET A 442 63.00 -63.62 20.39
N LEU A 443 64.14 -63.55 21.09
CA LEU A 443 65.12 -62.48 20.87
C LEU A 443 65.82 -62.63 19.52
N ALA A 444 66.28 -63.83 19.17
CA ALA A 444 66.93 -64.11 17.89
C ALA A 444 66.02 -63.78 16.69
N LEU A 445 64.74 -64.18 16.74
CA LEU A 445 63.78 -63.84 15.67
C LEU A 445 63.45 -62.34 15.63
N ALA A 446 63.52 -61.63 16.75
CA ALA A 446 63.38 -60.18 16.78
C ALA A 446 64.60 -59.46 16.18
N ASP A 447 65.81 -59.98 16.36
CA ASP A 447 67.03 -59.46 15.74
C ASP A 447 67.00 -59.61 14.20
N GLU A 448 66.59 -60.78 13.69
CA GLU A 448 66.37 -61.00 12.25
C GLU A 448 65.31 -60.05 11.69
N THR A 449 64.18 -59.93 12.40
CA THR A 449 63.07 -59.04 12.01
C THR A 449 63.52 -57.57 11.97
N ASP A 450 64.25 -57.11 12.99
CA ASP A 450 64.72 -55.71 13.06
C ASP A 450 65.82 -55.40 12.04
N ALA A 451 66.58 -56.39 11.56
CA ALA A 451 67.48 -56.22 10.43
C ALA A 451 66.69 -55.92 9.14
N GLY A 452 65.68 -56.74 8.81
CA GLY A 452 64.81 -56.50 7.66
C GLY A 452 64.06 -55.15 7.73
N ILE A 453 63.59 -54.76 8.93
CA ILE A 453 62.95 -53.46 9.15
C ILE A 453 63.91 -52.29 8.88
N LYS A 454 65.20 -52.41 9.25
CA LYS A 454 66.21 -51.38 8.95
C LYS A 454 66.46 -51.25 7.45
N GLU A 455 66.55 -52.37 6.73
CA GLU A 455 66.69 -52.38 5.27
C GLU A 455 65.48 -51.72 4.59
N ALA A 456 64.26 -52.15 4.93
CA ALA A 456 63.03 -51.55 4.40
C ALA A 456 62.93 -50.05 4.72
N LYS A 457 63.42 -49.60 5.89
CA LYS A 457 63.50 -48.17 6.24
C LYS A 457 64.46 -47.40 5.33
N VAL A 458 65.61 -47.98 4.99
CA VAL A 458 66.56 -47.36 4.06
C VAL A 458 65.94 -47.27 2.66
N SER A 459 65.28 -48.33 2.16
CA SER A 459 64.56 -48.32 0.88
C SER A 459 63.47 -47.24 0.84
N VAL A 460 62.65 -47.12 1.89
CA VAL A 460 61.60 -46.07 2.03
C VAL A 460 62.22 -44.67 2.03
N MET A 461 63.31 -44.45 2.78
CA MET A 461 63.99 -43.14 2.82
C MET A 461 64.64 -42.78 1.47
N ALA A 462 65.19 -43.75 0.74
CA ALA A 462 65.76 -43.53 -0.59
C ALA A 462 64.67 -43.15 -1.61
N ALA A 463 63.54 -43.86 -1.62
CA ALA A 463 62.40 -43.54 -2.47
C ALA A 463 61.81 -42.15 -2.15
N ARG A 464 61.72 -41.79 -0.86
CA ARG A 464 61.30 -40.44 -0.43
C ARG A 464 62.22 -39.35 -1.01
N LYS A 465 63.54 -39.51 -0.85
CA LYS A 465 64.52 -38.56 -1.35
C LYS A 465 64.46 -38.38 -2.86
N GLN A 466 64.23 -39.46 -3.62
CA GLN A 466 64.07 -39.36 -5.08
C GLN A 466 62.84 -38.51 -5.45
N ILE A 467 61.70 -38.68 -4.77
CA ILE A 467 60.49 -37.88 -4.99
C ILE A 467 60.75 -36.41 -4.66
N ASP A 468 61.39 -36.10 -3.52
CA ASP A 468 61.63 -34.71 -3.11
C ASP A 468 62.52 -33.96 -4.13
N VAL A 469 63.56 -34.65 -4.67
CA VAL A 469 64.47 -34.11 -5.70
C VAL A 469 63.77 -33.91 -7.06
N LEU A 470 62.60 -34.49 -7.34
CA LEU A 470 61.83 -34.19 -8.58
C LEU A 470 61.42 -32.71 -8.67
N SER A 471 61.32 -32.02 -7.52
CA SER A 471 61.03 -30.58 -7.46
C SER A 471 62.23 -29.69 -7.78
N GLU A 472 63.44 -30.26 -7.79
CA GLU A 472 64.70 -29.57 -8.08
C GLU A 472 65.02 -29.59 -9.59
N GLY A 473 65.51 -28.45 -10.10
CA GLY A 473 65.90 -28.27 -11.50
C GLY A 473 64.82 -27.73 -12.45
N ILE A 474 63.69 -27.24 -11.92
CA ILE A 474 62.62 -26.62 -12.74
C ILE A 474 63.04 -25.20 -13.16
N ASP A 475 63.04 -24.89 -14.47
CA ASP A 475 63.29 -23.52 -14.98
C ASP A 475 62.21 -22.55 -14.46
N GLU A 476 62.65 -21.44 -13.84
CA GLU A 476 61.78 -20.43 -13.26
C GLU A 476 60.76 -19.86 -14.24
N ARG A 477 61.10 -19.77 -15.54
CA ARG A 477 60.22 -19.27 -16.61
C ARG A 477 58.98 -20.12 -16.82
N PHE A 478 59.03 -21.40 -16.45
CA PHE A 478 57.93 -22.36 -16.61
C PHE A 478 57.50 -23.00 -15.28
N ALA A 479 57.98 -22.48 -14.15
CA ALA A 479 57.79 -23.08 -12.84
C ALA A 479 56.32 -23.36 -12.48
N VAL A 480 55.38 -22.48 -12.86
CA VAL A 480 53.95 -22.68 -12.57
C VAL A 480 53.39 -23.91 -13.29
N GLU A 481 53.67 -24.04 -14.59
CA GLU A 481 53.12 -25.11 -15.43
C GLU A 481 53.80 -26.46 -15.13
N LEU A 482 55.11 -26.44 -14.89
CA LEU A 482 55.89 -27.65 -14.56
C LEU A 482 55.65 -28.13 -13.13
N ARG A 483 55.50 -27.23 -12.13
CA ARG A 483 55.09 -27.63 -10.78
C ARG A 483 53.66 -28.16 -10.71
N SER A 484 52.74 -27.62 -11.53
CA SER A 484 51.38 -28.13 -11.63
C SER A 484 51.35 -29.55 -12.23
N PHE A 485 52.15 -29.80 -13.27
CA PHE A 485 52.34 -31.14 -13.84
C PHE A 485 52.96 -32.10 -12.82
N LEU A 486 54.09 -31.74 -12.21
CA LEU A 486 54.75 -32.54 -11.18
C LEU A 486 53.81 -32.87 -10.02
N GLY A 487 53.13 -31.88 -9.44
CA GLY A 487 52.22 -32.10 -8.32
C GLY A 487 51.01 -32.97 -8.63
N ALA A 488 50.58 -33.06 -9.90
CA ALA A 488 49.56 -34.01 -10.32
C ALA A 488 50.11 -35.46 -10.35
N GLU A 489 51.31 -35.65 -10.90
CA GLU A 489 51.95 -36.96 -11.05
C GLU A 489 52.52 -37.50 -9.71
N THR A 490 53.17 -36.67 -8.89
CA THR A 490 53.79 -37.08 -7.61
C THR A 490 52.77 -37.36 -6.50
N LYS A 491 51.57 -36.78 -6.55
CA LYS A 491 50.53 -36.95 -5.52
C LYS A 491 50.22 -38.41 -5.22
N THR A 492 50.20 -39.28 -6.24
CA THR A 492 49.96 -40.71 -6.05
C THR A 492 51.14 -41.39 -5.32
N LEU A 493 52.38 -40.96 -5.60
CA LEU A 493 53.58 -41.44 -4.93
C LEU A 493 53.63 -40.97 -3.48
N GLU A 494 53.35 -39.68 -3.21
CA GLU A 494 53.27 -39.14 -1.84
C GLU A 494 52.25 -39.88 -0.97
N ILE A 495 51.07 -40.19 -1.52
CA ILE A 495 50.05 -41.00 -0.83
C ILE A 495 50.56 -42.43 -0.55
N ARG A 496 51.32 -43.04 -1.47
CA ARG A 496 51.96 -44.36 -1.21
C ARG A 496 53.01 -44.25 -0.12
N MET A 497 53.88 -43.25 -0.15
CA MET A 497 54.92 -43.04 0.87
C MET A 497 54.31 -42.87 2.27
N GLY A 498 53.29 -42.02 2.45
CA GLY A 498 52.63 -41.86 3.75
C GLY A 498 51.94 -43.13 4.27
N ARG A 499 51.46 -44.01 3.38
CA ARG A 499 50.98 -45.35 3.75
C ARG A 499 52.12 -46.28 4.15
N MET A 500 53.29 -46.16 3.52
CA MET A 500 54.48 -46.94 3.84
C MET A 500 55.06 -46.53 5.20
N ASP A 501 55.12 -45.24 5.53
CA ASP A 501 55.53 -44.76 6.87
C ASP A 501 54.62 -45.32 7.98
N SER A 502 53.30 -45.36 7.72
CA SER A 502 52.30 -45.92 8.63
C SER A 502 52.47 -47.43 8.84
N ARG A 503 52.75 -48.17 7.76
CA ARG A 503 53.02 -49.62 7.77
C ARG A 503 54.35 -49.92 8.46
N LEU A 504 55.41 -49.19 8.15
CA LEU A 504 56.73 -49.32 8.76
C LEU A 504 56.66 -49.06 10.27
N SER A 505 55.95 -48.01 10.70
CA SER A 505 55.69 -47.74 12.12
C SER A 505 54.93 -48.89 12.80
N ARG A 506 53.95 -49.51 12.14
CA ARG A 506 53.24 -50.68 12.66
C ARG A 506 54.18 -51.89 12.84
N VAL A 507 55.01 -52.16 11.84
CA VAL A 507 55.96 -53.28 11.83
C VAL A 507 57.03 -53.10 12.93
N MET A 508 57.62 -51.90 13.05
CA MET A 508 58.50 -51.53 14.17
C MET A 508 57.86 -51.75 15.54
N ASN A 509 56.63 -51.26 15.73
CA ASN A 509 55.92 -51.37 17.02
C ASN A 509 55.64 -52.83 17.40
N LEU A 510 55.35 -53.69 16.43
CA LEU A 510 55.10 -55.11 16.68
C LEU A 510 56.39 -55.87 17.03
N SER A 511 57.51 -55.58 16.35
CA SER A 511 58.82 -56.14 16.72
C SER A 511 59.26 -55.70 18.13
N SER A 512 59.11 -54.40 18.44
CA SER A 512 59.40 -53.86 19.78
C SER A 512 58.57 -54.54 20.89
N ARG A 513 57.25 -54.72 20.67
CA ARG A 513 56.39 -55.47 21.60
C ARG A 513 56.79 -56.94 21.74
N PHE A 514 57.27 -57.56 20.67
CA PHE A 514 57.73 -58.95 20.68
C PHE A 514 59.02 -59.11 21.53
N ARG A 515 59.97 -58.17 21.43
CA ARG A 515 61.13 -58.08 22.36
C ARG A 515 60.70 -57.84 23.80
N GLU A 516 59.73 -56.95 24.03
CA GLU A 516 59.23 -56.66 25.38
C GLU A 516 58.58 -57.92 26.02
N GLN A 517 57.84 -58.70 25.23
CA GLN A 517 57.29 -60.00 25.64
C GLN A 517 58.39 -61.04 25.92
N ALA A 518 59.46 -61.09 25.12
CA ALA A 518 60.62 -61.95 25.37
C ALA A 518 61.31 -61.60 26.69
N SER A 519 61.53 -60.31 26.95
CA SER A 519 62.10 -59.80 28.20
C SER A 519 61.23 -60.13 29.42
N LYS A 520 59.91 -59.92 29.33
CA LYS A 520 58.95 -60.29 30.37
C LYS A 520 58.93 -61.80 30.64
N LYS A 521 58.99 -62.63 29.60
CA LYS A 521 59.13 -64.10 29.73
C LYS A 521 60.42 -64.49 30.47
N ARG A 522 61.57 -63.94 30.05
CA ARG A 522 62.87 -64.18 30.70
C ARG A 522 62.86 -63.77 32.17
N GLY A 523 62.24 -62.64 32.51
CA GLY A 523 62.06 -62.19 33.89
C GLY A 523 61.18 -63.13 34.72
N ALA A 524 60.05 -63.60 34.16
CA ALA A 524 59.16 -64.55 34.83
C ALA A 524 59.79 -65.94 35.01
N GLU A 525 60.60 -66.40 34.05
CA GLU A 525 61.38 -67.63 34.13
C GLU A 525 62.47 -67.53 35.21
N LEU A 526 63.21 -66.41 35.24
CA LEU A 526 64.21 -66.15 36.27
C LEU A 526 63.59 -66.06 37.68
N GLU A 527 62.41 -65.46 37.83
CA GLU A 527 61.68 -65.41 39.10
C GLU A 527 61.16 -66.79 39.54
N ARG A 528 60.74 -67.63 38.60
CA ARG A 528 60.39 -69.04 38.86
C ARG A 528 61.60 -69.85 39.28
N LEU A 529 62.74 -69.69 38.60
CA LEU A 529 64.01 -70.34 38.97
C LEU A 529 64.47 -69.87 40.35
N ARG A 530 64.41 -68.57 40.66
CA ARG A 530 64.69 -68.01 41.99
C ARG A 530 63.81 -68.64 43.07
N SER A 531 62.52 -68.80 42.79
CA SER A 531 61.56 -69.42 43.72
C SER A 531 61.84 -70.92 43.95
N LEU A 532 62.27 -71.65 42.92
CA LEU A 532 62.67 -73.06 43.04
C LEU A 532 64.01 -73.21 43.77
N ALA A 533 65.00 -72.40 43.42
CA ALA A 533 66.30 -72.31 44.08
C ALA A 533 66.13 -72.07 45.58
N LEU A 534 65.36 -71.05 45.98
CA LEU A 534 65.04 -70.76 47.38
C LEU A 534 64.34 -71.92 48.09
N ARG A 535 63.56 -72.76 47.38
CA ARG A 535 62.92 -73.94 47.96
C ARG A 535 63.93 -75.06 48.23
N VAL A 536 64.83 -75.33 47.30
CA VAL A 536 65.95 -76.29 47.46
C VAL A 536 66.87 -75.86 48.60
N ILE A 537 67.20 -74.56 48.69
CA ILE A 537 67.98 -73.98 49.79
C ILE A 537 67.32 -74.25 51.14
N ARG A 538 66.04 -73.89 51.29
CA ARG A 538 65.29 -74.10 52.54
C ARG A 538 65.11 -75.58 52.89
N TYR A 539 64.96 -76.45 51.90
CA TYR A 539 64.88 -77.90 52.12
C TYR A 539 66.22 -78.45 52.63
N ASN A 540 67.34 -78.15 51.97
CA ASN A 540 68.67 -78.61 52.42
C ASN A 540 69.03 -78.03 53.80
N GLN A 541 68.66 -76.78 54.07
CA GLN A 541 68.82 -76.18 55.40
C GLN A 541 68.08 -76.99 56.47
N ARG A 542 66.81 -77.35 56.24
CA ARG A 542 66.01 -78.14 57.18
C ARG A 542 66.51 -79.57 57.32
N ALA A 543 66.75 -80.26 56.20
CA ALA A 543 67.19 -81.65 56.17
C ALA A 543 68.53 -81.87 56.89
N LYS A 544 69.43 -80.87 56.84
CA LYS A 544 70.73 -80.89 57.54
C LYS A 544 70.70 -80.17 58.90
N GLY A 545 69.57 -79.61 59.33
CA GLY A 545 69.42 -78.91 60.61
C GLY A 545 70.21 -77.61 60.77
N LEU A 546 70.62 -76.97 59.66
CA LEU A 546 71.58 -75.86 59.65
C LEU A 546 70.95 -74.52 60.06
N ASP A 547 71.62 -73.75 60.94
CA ASP A 547 71.28 -72.34 61.11
C ASP A 547 71.77 -71.49 59.91
N LYS A 548 71.25 -70.26 59.77
CA LYS A 548 71.55 -69.35 58.66
C LYS A 548 73.04 -69.12 58.44
N HIS A 549 73.82 -69.02 59.52
CA HIS A 549 75.27 -68.80 59.45
C HIS A 549 76.03 -70.05 58.95
N GLU A 550 75.55 -71.25 59.30
CA GLU A 550 76.10 -72.52 58.82
C GLU A 550 75.70 -72.79 57.37
N LEU A 551 74.46 -72.42 57.00
CA LEU A 551 74.02 -72.43 55.61
C LEU A 551 74.86 -71.48 54.75
N PHE A 552 75.14 -70.25 55.21
CA PHE A 552 76.01 -69.32 54.50
C PHE A 552 77.41 -69.91 54.27
N LYS A 553 78.04 -70.45 55.32
CA LYS A 553 79.32 -71.19 55.24
C LYS A 553 79.30 -72.44 54.35
N SER A 554 78.12 -72.98 54.03
CA SER A 554 78.04 -74.08 53.07
C SER A 554 78.16 -73.59 51.62
N PHE A 555 77.76 -72.35 51.35
CA PHE A 555 77.95 -71.69 50.05
C PHE A 555 79.34 -71.07 49.92
N ASP A 556 79.77 -70.31 50.93
CA ASP A 556 81.08 -69.68 51.06
C ASP A 556 82.13 -70.76 51.35
N THR A 557 82.62 -71.39 50.27
CA THR A 557 83.60 -72.49 50.31
C THR A 557 85.03 -71.99 50.46
N ASN A 558 85.29 -70.77 49.99
CA ASN A 558 86.61 -70.15 50.02
C ASN A 558 86.89 -69.43 51.37
N GLY A 559 85.85 -69.04 52.11
CA GLY A 559 85.91 -68.40 53.42
C GLY A 559 86.05 -66.87 53.40
N ASP A 560 85.77 -66.19 52.28
CA ASP A 560 85.96 -64.75 52.10
C ASP A 560 84.80 -63.88 52.62
N GLY A 561 83.64 -64.49 52.91
CA GLY A 561 82.46 -63.82 53.44
C GLY A 561 81.48 -63.27 52.40
N GLU A 562 81.72 -63.50 51.11
CA GLU A 562 80.77 -63.29 50.02
C GLU A 562 80.25 -64.65 49.49
N ILE A 563 79.46 -64.66 48.41
CA ILE A 563 79.09 -65.88 47.68
C ILE A 563 79.18 -65.54 46.20
N ASP A 564 80.16 -66.10 45.50
CA ASP A 564 80.33 -65.85 44.07
C ASP A 564 79.42 -66.71 43.18
N GLN A 565 79.47 -66.50 41.86
CA GLN A 565 78.63 -67.23 40.91
C GLN A 565 79.00 -68.73 40.85
N ASP A 566 80.29 -69.05 40.90
CA ASP A 566 80.78 -70.42 40.74
C ASP A 566 80.56 -71.21 42.03
N GLU A 567 80.75 -70.60 43.20
CA GLU A 567 80.36 -71.14 44.51
C GLU A 567 78.86 -71.42 44.60
N PHE A 568 78.02 -70.46 44.18
CA PHE A 568 76.57 -70.64 44.16
C PHE A 568 76.17 -71.82 43.27
N ILE A 569 76.78 -71.96 42.08
CA ILE A 569 76.52 -73.08 41.16
C ILE A 569 77.06 -74.39 41.73
N ALA A 570 78.25 -74.39 42.34
CA ALA A 570 78.88 -75.56 42.95
C ALA A 570 78.01 -76.11 44.10
N TRP A 571 77.55 -75.25 45.01
CA TRP A 571 76.61 -75.63 46.07
C TRP A 571 75.34 -76.26 45.51
N PHE A 572 74.75 -75.65 44.48
CA PHE A 572 73.59 -76.23 43.80
C PHE A 572 73.91 -77.51 43.05
N SER A 573 75.17 -77.82 42.74
CA SER A 573 75.54 -79.11 42.13
C SER A 573 75.46 -80.25 43.17
N GLU A 574 75.92 -80.00 44.41
CA GLU A 574 75.99 -80.95 45.52
C GLU A 574 74.70 -81.05 46.37
N ALA A 575 73.87 -80.01 46.38
CA ALA A 575 72.63 -79.97 47.16
C ALA A 575 71.59 -81.01 46.71
N ASP A 576 70.84 -81.57 47.66
CA ASP A 576 69.72 -82.48 47.37
C ASP A 576 68.57 -81.70 46.72
N LYS A 577 68.23 -82.10 45.49
CA LYS A 577 67.18 -81.47 44.66
C LYS A 577 65.83 -82.16 44.81
N GLU A 578 65.79 -83.36 45.39
CA GLU A 578 64.56 -84.12 45.63
C GLU A 578 63.91 -83.66 46.94
N ILE A 579 63.14 -82.58 46.87
CA ILE A 579 62.39 -82.06 48.00
C ILE A 579 61.34 -83.09 48.44
N LYS A 580 61.65 -83.80 49.53
CA LYS A 580 60.74 -84.71 50.25
C LYS A 580 60.04 -83.95 51.37
N ASP A 581 58.83 -84.37 51.73
CA ASP A 581 58.16 -83.84 52.92
C ASP A 581 58.88 -84.35 54.17
N LEU A 582 59.50 -83.44 54.92
CA LEU A 582 60.30 -83.73 56.12
C LEU A 582 59.47 -83.80 57.41
N ASP A 583 58.15 -83.66 57.31
CA ASP A 583 57.21 -83.73 58.42
C ASP A 583 56.51 -85.10 58.42
N ALA A 584 57.19 -86.13 58.94
CA ALA A 584 56.66 -87.46 59.27
C ALA A 584 57.34 -88.03 60.52
#